data_AF-A0A923Y6K1-F1
#
_entry.id   AF-A0A923Y6K1-F1
#
_cell.length_a   1.000
_cell.length_b   1.000
_cell.length_c   1.000
_cell.angle_alpha   90.00
_cell.angle_beta   90.00
_cell.angle_gamma   90.00
#
_symmetry.space_group_name_H-M   'P 1'
#
loop_
_entity.id
_entity.type
_entity.pdbx_description
1 polymer ?
#
loop_
_entity_poly.entity_id
_entity_poly.type
_entity_poly.pdbx_seq_one_letter_code
_entity_poly.pdbx_strand_id
1 'polypeptide(L)'
;MNREELEGLTKPELVELVLRLQHPDKTSRTSSKPPSTDRKAKREGSRPGGAKHGHKGHARNLAEKPDIVEDHRPTHCRHCGLRFAEDEAGAVIGEYDEIDLPEVKPIVKRHRRLKCRCGTCGKKTAAPLPQAAHGTPFGMRIHALALYLKSNQLFSYERLQGAFADLFGLTLSQGALMNMFQRAAPVFAAGRDNALAALRRADVVACDETGARIEGCNAYQWVFCSAEAVVHTADFTRAGQVVRDIMNGHQPEVWISDRYTAQQGHGRLHQTCLAHLDRKARFVAENGSDLTGMRLQLWLDRAFELARNIAELAASTVKSRKRKLERDLDAILASVTDCPLGSELLGQIRRARDQLLTFCDFAGKVDATNNVSERALRPSVIQRKVTNGYRAKWAADAEAAMRSTVDTARLSGSNPFQTILGAISA
;
A
#
# COMPACT_ATOMS: atom_id res chain seq x y z
N MET A 1 -10.28 31.89 7.48
CA MET A 1 -11.51 32.57 7.90
C MET A 1 -11.42 34.01 7.47
N ASN A 2 -12.52 34.55 6.95
CA ASN A 2 -12.63 35.98 6.67
C ASN A 2 -13.08 36.74 7.94
N ARG A 3 -13.14 38.07 7.86
CA ARG A 3 -13.43 38.94 9.03
C ARG A 3 -14.85 38.75 9.56
N GLU A 4 -15.84 38.59 8.67
CA GLU A 4 -17.25 38.39 9.06
C GLU A 4 -17.45 37.06 9.80
N GLU A 5 -16.73 36.00 9.39
CA GLU A 5 -16.73 34.70 10.07
C GLU A 5 -16.13 34.77 11.49
N LEU A 6 -15.20 35.69 11.75
CA LEU A 6 -14.59 35.89 13.07
C LEU A 6 -15.47 36.74 13.99
N GLU A 7 -16.16 37.74 13.44
CA GLU A 7 -17.08 38.63 14.17
C GLU A 7 -18.36 37.90 14.62
N GLY A 8 -18.72 36.79 13.96
CA GLY A 8 -19.85 35.92 14.34
C GLY A 8 -19.57 34.91 15.46
N LEU A 9 -18.31 34.78 15.92
CA LEU A 9 -17.95 33.82 16.98
C LEU A 9 -18.25 34.38 18.37
N THR A 10 -18.79 33.53 19.24
CA THR A 10 -18.97 33.86 20.66
C THR A 10 -17.62 33.96 21.38
N LYS A 11 -17.56 34.68 22.50
CA LYS A 11 -16.32 34.82 23.31
C LYS A 11 -15.67 33.47 23.67
N PRO A 12 -16.41 32.40 24.05
CA PRO A 12 -15.83 31.08 24.26
C PRO A 12 -15.23 30.47 22.97
N GLU A 13 -15.90 30.60 21.83
CA GLU A 13 -15.40 30.08 20.55
C GLU A 13 -14.17 30.84 20.05
N LEU A 14 -14.11 32.15 20.29
CA LEU A 14 -12.92 32.98 20.05
C LEU A 14 -11.77 32.57 20.95
N VAL A 15 -12.01 32.35 22.24
CA VAL A 15 -10.98 31.84 23.17
C VAL A 15 -10.49 30.48 22.73
N GLU A 16 -11.38 29.56 22.35
CA GLU A 16 -11.00 28.23 21.87
C GLU A 16 -10.26 28.28 20.52
N LEU A 17 -10.65 29.19 19.62
CA LEU A 17 -9.97 29.42 18.35
C LEU A 17 -8.56 29.99 18.59
N VAL A 18 -8.42 30.97 19.47
CA VAL A 18 -7.13 31.56 19.84
C VAL A 18 -6.24 30.51 20.51
N LEU A 19 -6.77 29.70 21.42
CA LEU A 19 -6.03 28.58 22.02
C LEU A 19 -5.61 27.55 20.96
N ARG A 20 -6.48 27.24 19.98
CA ARG A 20 -6.14 26.39 18.83
C ARG A 20 -5.03 26.98 17.95
N LEU A 21 -5.04 28.30 17.74
CA LEU A 21 -4.02 29.02 16.96
C LEU A 21 -2.70 29.22 17.72
N GLN A 22 -2.73 29.22 19.05
CA GLN A 22 -1.55 29.23 19.91
C GLN A 22 -0.86 27.87 20.00
N HIS A 23 -1.54 26.78 19.61
CA HIS A 23 -0.91 25.48 19.51
C HIS A 23 0.01 25.42 18.27
N PRO A 24 1.29 25.02 18.44
CA PRO A 24 2.22 24.92 17.33
C PRO A 24 1.75 23.92 16.28
N ASP A 25 2.04 24.23 15.02
CA ASP A 25 1.58 23.46 13.86
C ASP A 25 2.07 22.00 13.92
N LYS A 26 1.11 21.06 13.86
CA LYS A 26 1.42 19.63 13.74
C LYS A 26 1.90 19.30 12.33
N THR A 27 2.99 18.54 12.22
CA THR A 27 3.56 18.00 10.97
C THR A 27 3.53 16.47 10.97
N SER A 28 3.90 15.81 9.87
CA SER A 28 4.03 14.34 9.84
C SER A 28 5.13 13.78 10.75
N ARG A 29 6.08 14.64 11.17
CA ARG A 29 7.14 14.28 12.13
C ARG A 29 6.67 14.29 13.57
N THR A 30 5.62 15.07 13.86
CA THR A 30 5.11 15.36 15.20
C THR A 30 3.66 14.92 15.41
N SER A 31 3.04 14.30 14.39
CA SER A 31 1.65 13.82 14.45
C SER A 31 1.38 12.71 13.43
N SER A 32 0.18 12.14 13.45
CA SER A 32 -0.31 11.19 12.43
C SER A 32 -0.66 11.83 11.09
N LYS A 33 -0.39 13.13 10.87
CA LYS A 33 -0.58 13.75 9.56
C LYS A 33 0.31 13.06 8.51
N PRO A 34 -0.21 12.80 7.30
CA PRO A 34 0.59 12.19 6.25
C PRO A 34 1.69 13.16 5.78
N PRO A 35 2.89 12.67 5.41
CA PRO A 35 3.97 13.54 4.91
C PRO A 35 3.60 14.43 3.71
N SER A 36 2.57 14.04 2.94
CA SER A 36 2.07 14.83 1.83
C SER A 36 1.42 16.17 2.22
N THR A 37 1.03 16.34 3.48
CA THR A 37 0.44 17.60 3.98
C THR A 37 1.47 18.53 4.61
N ASP A 38 2.71 18.09 4.77
CA ASP A 38 3.78 18.96 5.24
C ASP A 38 4.22 19.89 4.11
N ARG A 39 4.40 21.19 4.42
CA ARG A 39 5.13 22.07 3.52
C ARG A 39 6.57 21.56 3.45
N LYS A 40 7.01 21.14 2.25
CA LYS A 40 8.41 20.79 2.02
C LYS A 40 9.26 22.02 2.29
N ALA A 41 9.97 22.03 3.42
CA ALA A 41 10.92 23.08 3.72
C ALA A 41 11.97 23.17 2.60
N LYS A 42 12.25 24.38 2.13
CA LYS A 42 13.38 24.65 1.24
C LYS A 42 14.64 24.36 2.06
N ARG A 43 15.32 23.25 1.77
CA ARG A 43 16.56 22.90 2.46
C ARG A 43 17.65 23.85 1.97
N GLU A 44 18.05 24.82 2.80
CA GLU A 44 19.25 25.61 2.55
C GLU A 44 20.46 24.68 2.46
N GLY A 45 21.29 24.85 1.43
CA GLY A 45 22.42 23.96 1.17
C GLY A 45 22.05 22.59 0.58
N SER A 46 20.81 22.38 0.09
CA SER A 46 20.50 21.16 -0.66
C SER A 46 21.38 21.11 -1.91
N ARG A 47 22.38 20.22 -1.90
CA ARG A 47 23.10 19.86 -3.12
C ARG A 47 22.07 19.30 -4.12
N PRO A 48 22.16 19.66 -5.42
CA PRO A 48 21.38 19.01 -6.45
C PRO A 48 21.46 17.50 -6.25
N GLY A 49 20.32 16.81 -6.28
CA GLY A 49 20.31 15.35 -6.23
C GLY A 49 21.17 14.81 -7.37
N GLY A 50 22.10 13.91 -7.05
CA GLY A 50 23.03 13.36 -8.02
C GLY A 50 24.01 12.39 -7.35
N ALA A 51 24.63 11.54 -8.16
CA ALA A 51 25.70 10.67 -7.71
C ALA A 51 26.82 11.52 -7.09
N LYS A 52 27.30 11.14 -5.90
CA LYS A 52 28.44 11.83 -5.26
C LYS A 52 29.66 11.76 -6.19
N HIS A 53 30.53 12.75 -6.13
CA HIS A 53 31.83 12.68 -6.82
C HIS A 53 32.56 11.40 -6.39
N GLY A 54 32.97 10.56 -7.36
CA GLY A 54 33.56 9.24 -7.13
C GLY A 54 32.58 8.06 -7.07
N HIS A 55 31.28 8.26 -7.30
CA HIS A 55 30.35 7.13 -7.44
C HIS A 55 30.72 6.31 -8.68
N LYS A 56 30.97 5.01 -8.48
CA LYS A 56 31.06 4.08 -9.62
C LYS A 56 29.71 4.04 -10.32
N GLY A 57 29.73 4.29 -11.63
CA GLY A 57 28.55 4.09 -12.46
C GLY A 57 28.16 2.62 -12.44
N HIS A 58 26.88 2.33 -12.23
CA HIS A 58 26.33 1.02 -12.51
C HIS A 58 25.76 1.05 -13.92
N ALA A 59 26.41 0.35 -14.85
CA ALA A 59 25.84 0.06 -16.15
C ALA A 59 24.81 -1.06 -16.02
N ARG A 60 23.81 -1.07 -16.90
CA ARG A 60 22.88 -2.20 -17.03
C ARG A 60 23.67 -3.40 -17.56
N ASN A 61 23.44 -4.58 -17.01
CA ASN A 61 23.99 -5.81 -17.58
C ASN A 61 23.31 -6.08 -18.92
N LEU A 62 24.07 -6.59 -19.90
CA LEU A 62 23.52 -7.06 -21.16
C LEU A 62 22.55 -8.22 -20.90
N ALA A 63 21.54 -8.33 -21.75
CA ALA A 63 20.62 -9.45 -21.76
C ALA A 63 21.40 -10.74 -22.05
N GLU A 64 21.24 -11.75 -21.19
CA GLU A 64 21.90 -13.06 -21.39
C GLU A 64 21.46 -13.74 -22.71
N LYS A 65 20.27 -13.38 -23.20
CA LYS A 65 19.67 -13.90 -24.43
C LYS A 65 18.90 -12.78 -25.14
N PRO A 66 19.55 -12.01 -26.04
CA PRO A 66 18.85 -11.00 -26.83
C PRO A 66 17.89 -11.66 -27.83
N ASP A 67 16.76 -11.01 -28.10
CA ASP A 67 15.76 -11.51 -29.06
C ASP A 67 16.26 -11.42 -30.52
N ILE A 68 17.10 -10.42 -30.81
CA ILE A 68 17.70 -10.15 -32.12
C ILE A 68 19.17 -9.77 -31.90
N VAL A 69 20.07 -10.28 -32.74
CA VAL A 69 21.50 -9.90 -32.77
C VAL A 69 21.80 -9.29 -34.14
N GLU A 70 22.30 -8.06 -34.16
CA GLU A 70 22.73 -7.36 -35.37
C GLU A 70 24.22 -7.00 -35.27
N ASP A 71 25.03 -7.53 -36.18
CA ASP A 71 26.45 -7.21 -36.26
C ASP A 71 26.66 -5.93 -37.09
N HIS A 72 27.24 -4.91 -36.47
CA HIS A 72 27.61 -3.68 -37.17
C HIS A 72 29.07 -3.73 -37.64
N ARG A 73 29.27 -3.71 -38.96
CA ARG A 73 30.60 -3.74 -39.59
C ARG A 73 30.92 -2.40 -40.26
N PRO A 74 32.19 -1.91 -40.18
CA PRO A 74 32.57 -0.73 -40.94
C PRO A 74 32.49 -1.03 -42.44
N THR A 75 31.94 -0.12 -43.22
CA THR A 75 31.90 -0.28 -44.69
C THR A 75 33.22 0.10 -45.36
N HIS A 76 33.98 1.02 -44.77
CA HIS A 76 35.26 1.51 -45.29
C HIS A 76 36.30 1.62 -44.19
N CYS A 77 37.56 1.38 -44.54
CA CYS A 77 38.70 1.59 -43.66
C CYS A 77 38.88 3.09 -43.40
N ARG A 78 38.88 3.48 -42.12
CA ARG A 78 39.08 4.89 -41.72
C ARG A 78 40.48 5.44 -42.02
N HIS A 79 41.45 4.59 -42.34
CA HIS A 79 42.83 4.99 -42.62
C HIS A 79 43.10 5.24 -44.10
N CYS A 80 42.68 4.34 -44.99
CA CYS A 80 42.94 4.43 -46.42
C CYS A 80 41.70 4.72 -47.27
N GLY A 81 40.50 4.66 -46.70
CA GLY A 81 39.23 4.91 -47.38
C GLY A 81 38.75 3.76 -48.28
N LEU A 82 39.51 2.67 -48.42
CA LEU A 82 39.08 1.50 -49.18
C LEU A 82 37.91 0.77 -48.51
N ARG A 83 37.01 0.21 -49.32
CA ARG A 83 35.84 -0.57 -48.85
C ARG A 83 36.29 -1.93 -48.33
N PHE A 84 35.69 -2.41 -47.25
CA PHE A 84 35.89 -3.79 -46.79
C PHE A 84 35.11 -4.78 -47.67
N ALA A 85 35.60 -6.02 -47.79
CA ALA A 85 34.85 -7.11 -48.40
C ALA A 85 33.63 -7.47 -47.54
N GLU A 86 32.58 -8.02 -48.15
CA GLU A 86 31.33 -8.36 -47.43
C GLU A 86 31.52 -9.47 -46.40
N ASP A 87 32.48 -10.37 -46.63
CA ASP A 87 32.82 -11.54 -45.81
C ASP A 87 34.11 -11.35 -44.98
N GLU A 88 34.63 -10.12 -44.91
CA GLU A 88 35.83 -9.81 -44.14
C GLU A 88 35.68 -10.24 -42.67
N ALA A 89 36.71 -10.86 -42.09
CA ALA A 89 36.65 -11.30 -40.69
C ALA A 89 36.61 -10.09 -39.73
N GLY A 90 35.73 -10.15 -38.73
CA GLY A 90 35.59 -9.11 -37.69
C GLY A 90 35.72 -9.70 -36.29
N ALA A 91 36.25 -8.91 -35.36
CA ALA A 91 36.26 -9.24 -33.93
C ALA A 91 35.23 -8.37 -33.19
N VAL A 92 34.50 -8.96 -32.26
CA VAL A 92 33.59 -8.22 -31.38
C VAL A 92 34.43 -7.42 -30.39
N ILE A 93 34.32 -6.09 -30.45
CA ILE A 93 35.07 -5.16 -29.58
C ILE A 93 34.18 -4.52 -28.50
N GLY A 94 32.87 -4.73 -28.57
CA GLY A 94 31.90 -4.23 -27.62
C GLY A 94 30.49 -4.64 -28.03
N GLU A 95 29.62 -4.83 -27.03
CA GLU A 95 28.22 -5.22 -27.19
C GLU A 95 27.33 -4.22 -26.44
N TYR A 96 26.18 -3.93 -27.03
CA TYR A 96 25.22 -2.95 -26.50
C TYR A 96 23.81 -3.44 -26.79
N ASP A 97 22.92 -3.40 -25.79
CA ASP A 97 21.51 -3.72 -25.98
C ASP A 97 20.72 -2.46 -26.38
N GLU A 98 19.98 -2.56 -27.48
CA GLU A 98 18.81 -1.73 -27.73
C GLU A 98 17.56 -2.44 -27.17
N ILE A 99 16.81 -1.78 -26.28
CA ILE A 99 15.61 -2.34 -25.66
C ILE A 99 14.43 -1.43 -25.97
N ASP A 100 13.52 -1.91 -26.81
CA ASP A 100 12.30 -1.21 -27.18
C ASP A 100 11.05 -2.10 -26.99
N LEU A 101 9.86 -1.49 -26.92
CA LEU A 101 8.59 -2.20 -26.86
C LEU A 101 7.99 -2.33 -28.26
N PRO A 102 7.59 -3.54 -28.71
CA PRO A 102 6.84 -3.65 -29.95
C PRO A 102 5.48 -2.98 -29.82
N GLU A 103 4.87 -2.62 -30.94
CA GLU A 103 3.50 -2.09 -30.95
C GLU A 103 2.52 -3.12 -30.37
N VAL A 104 1.90 -2.81 -29.22
CA VAL A 104 1.04 -3.75 -28.49
C VAL A 104 -0.44 -3.54 -28.87
N LYS A 105 -0.97 -4.35 -29.79
CA LYS A 105 -2.38 -4.28 -30.23
C LYS A 105 -3.19 -5.52 -29.85
N PRO A 106 -4.51 -5.38 -29.61
CA PRO A 106 -5.39 -6.53 -29.39
C PRO A 106 -5.57 -7.34 -30.69
N ILE A 107 -5.60 -8.67 -30.56
CA ILE A 107 -5.95 -9.57 -31.65
C ILE A 107 -7.48 -9.69 -31.73
N VAL A 108 -8.07 -9.22 -32.83
CA VAL A 108 -9.52 -9.26 -33.05
C VAL A 108 -9.90 -10.48 -33.90
N LYS A 109 -10.52 -11.50 -33.28
CA LYS A 109 -11.03 -12.68 -33.98
C LYS A 109 -12.51 -12.53 -34.32
N ARG A 110 -12.85 -12.52 -35.61
CA ARG A 110 -14.25 -12.47 -36.07
C ARG A 110 -14.83 -13.88 -36.19
N HIS A 111 -15.85 -14.18 -35.40
CA HIS A 111 -16.62 -15.42 -35.51
C HIS A 111 -17.81 -15.22 -36.45
N ARG A 112 -17.76 -15.84 -37.64
CA ARG A 112 -18.85 -15.81 -38.63
C ARG A 112 -19.73 -17.03 -38.49
N ARG A 113 -21.04 -16.83 -38.40
CA ARG A 113 -22.03 -17.91 -38.44
C ARG A 113 -22.58 -18.02 -39.86
N LEU A 114 -22.51 -19.21 -40.42
CA LEU A 114 -23.02 -19.49 -41.76
C LEU A 114 -24.33 -20.28 -41.66
N LYS A 115 -25.21 -20.07 -42.64
CA LYS A 115 -26.38 -20.91 -42.86
C LYS A 115 -26.15 -21.69 -44.14
N CYS A 116 -25.91 -22.98 -44.02
CA CYS A 116 -25.55 -23.85 -45.14
C CYS A 116 -26.79 -24.60 -45.64
N ARG A 117 -26.89 -24.79 -46.96
CA ARG A 117 -27.94 -25.61 -47.57
C ARG A 117 -27.45 -27.06 -47.69
N CYS A 118 -28.23 -28.01 -47.22
CA CYS A 118 -27.94 -29.44 -47.39
C CYS A 118 -28.08 -29.82 -48.87
N GLY A 119 -27.07 -30.48 -49.43
CA GLY A 119 -27.09 -30.95 -50.82
C GLY A 119 -28.15 -32.03 -51.09
N THR A 120 -28.51 -32.81 -50.08
CA THR A 120 -29.44 -33.94 -50.23
C THR A 120 -30.91 -33.53 -50.09
N CYS A 121 -31.27 -32.81 -49.02
CA CYS A 121 -32.68 -32.48 -48.74
C CYS A 121 -33.04 -31.01 -49.02
N GLY A 122 -32.08 -30.18 -49.44
CA GLY A 122 -32.30 -28.77 -49.78
C GLY A 122 -32.61 -27.84 -48.60
N LYS A 123 -32.76 -28.35 -47.37
CA LYS A 123 -33.02 -27.56 -46.15
C LYS A 123 -31.80 -26.72 -45.76
N LYS A 124 -32.04 -25.56 -45.13
CA LYS A 124 -30.99 -24.64 -44.67
C LYS A 124 -30.79 -24.75 -43.16
N THR A 125 -29.57 -25.03 -42.72
CA THR A 125 -29.21 -25.18 -41.29
C THR A 125 -28.22 -24.09 -40.89
N ALA A 126 -28.48 -23.39 -39.79
CA ALA A 126 -27.59 -22.34 -39.27
C ALA A 126 -26.57 -22.91 -38.29
N ALA A 127 -25.33 -22.43 -38.34
CA ALA A 127 -24.34 -22.73 -37.33
C ALA A 127 -24.82 -22.26 -35.93
N PRO A 128 -24.52 -23.00 -34.85
CA PRO A 128 -24.85 -22.59 -33.49
C PRO A 128 -24.16 -21.26 -33.13
N LEU A 129 -24.62 -20.62 -32.05
CA LEU A 129 -23.97 -19.41 -31.54
C LEU A 129 -22.60 -19.82 -30.94
N PRO A 130 -21.49 -19.15 -31.29
CA PRO A 130 -20.19 -19.48 -30.73
C PRO A 130 -20.11 -19.02 -29.27
N GLN A 131 -19.31 -19.73 -28.45
CA GLN A 131 -19.08 -19.35 -27.05
C GLN A 131 -18.64 -17.88 -26.90
N ALA A 132 -17.84 -17.37 -27.86
CA ALA A 132 -17.35 -15.99 -27.90
C ALA A 132 -18.46 -14.92 -28.03
N ALA A 133 -19.71 -15.29 -28.35
CA ALA A 133 -20.82 -14.36 -28.39
C ALA A 133 -21.54 -14.21 -27.03
N HIS A 134 -21.16 -14.98 -26.02
CA HIS A 134 -21.72 -14.88 -24.67
C HIS A 134 -20.88 -13.94 -23.80
N GLY A 135 -21.55 -13.05 -23.05
CA GLY A 135 -20.90 -12.17 -22.08
C GLY A 135 -20.23 -10.95 -22.71
N THR A 136 -18.91 -10.99 -22.86
CA THR A 136 -18.10 -9.82 -23.24
C THR A 136 -17.14 -10.16 -24.38
N PRO A 137 -16.91 -9.23 -25.33
CA PRO A 137 -15.96 -9.46 -26.42
C PRO A 137 -14.48 -9.36 -25.98
N PHE A 138 -14.22 -8.94 -24.74
CA PHE A 138 -12.86 -8.71 -24.24
C PHE A 138 -12.32 -9.96 -23.54
N GLY A 139 -11.14 -10.43 -23.95
CA GLY A 139 -10.51 -11.60 -23.34
C GLY A 139 -10.02 -11.36 -21.90
N MET A 140 -9.61 -12.45 -21.22
CA MET A 140 -9.18 -12.39 -19.81
C MET A 140 -7.93 -11.55 -19.60
N ARG A 141 -6.99 -11.50 -20.55
CA ARG A 141 -5.82 -10.60 -20.45
C ARG A 141 -6.21 -9.12 -20.43
N ILE A 142 -7.25 -8.72 -21.18
CA ILE A 142 -7.76 -7.34 -21.15
C ILE A 142 -8.42 -7.06 -19.79
N HIS A 143 -9.22 -8.01 -19.28
CA HIS A 143 -9.81 -7.89 -17.94
C HIS A 143 -8.72 -7.75 -16.87
N ALA A 144 -7.73 -8.63 -16.87
CA ALA A 144 -6.62 -8.60 -15.91
C ALA A 144 -5.83 -7.29 -15.97
N LEU A 145 -5.56 -6.78 -17.18
CA LEU A 145 -4.86 -5.51 -17.35
C LEU A 145 -5.69 -4.33 -16.82
N ALA A 146 -6.99 -4.29 -17.11
CA ALA A 146 -7.88 -3.26 -16.59
C ALA A 146 -7.95 -3.27 -15.06
N LEU A 147 -8.13 -4.46 -14.47
CA LEU A 147 -8.13 -4.67 -13.02
C LEU A 147 -6.80 -4.22 -12.40
N TYR A 148 -5.66 -4.68 -12.93
CA TYR A 148 -4.33 -4.32 -12.45
C TYR A 148 -4.07 -2.81 -12.50
N LEU A 149 -4.35 -2.16 -13.63
CA LEU A 149 -4.15 -0.72 -13.77
C LEU A 149 -5.06 0.09 -12.82
N LYS A 150 -6.28 -0.38 -12.56
CA LYS A 150 -7.20 0.27 -11.63
C LYS A 150 -6.77 0.15 -10.17
N SER A 151 -6.39 -1.06 -9.74
CA SER A 151 -6.25 -1.37 -8.31
C SER A 151 -4.80 -1.34 -7.83
N ASN A 152 -3.84 -1.66 -8.71
CA ASN A 152 -2.40 -1.58 -8.41
C ASN A 152 -1.76 -0.27 -8.90
N GLN A 153 -2.17 0.25 -10.06
CA GLN A 153 -1.65 1.51 -10.60
C GLN A 153 -2.57 2.72 -10.33
N LEU A 154 -3.73 2.47 -9.73
CA LEU A 154 -4.64 3.50 -9.19
C LEU A 154 -5.23 4.44 -10.25
N PHE A 155 -5.41 3.96 -11.48
CA PHE A 155 -6.00 4.78 -12.54
C PHE A 155 -7.48 5.09 -12.24
N SER A 156 -7.96 6.26 -12.65
CA SER A 156 -9.41 6.51 -12.75
C SER A 156 -9.99 5.79 -13.97
N TYR A 157 -11.31 5.63 -14.06
CA TYR A 157 -11.95 5.02 -15.25
C TYR A 157 -11.64 5.79 -16.54
N GLU A 158 -11.60 7.12 -16.47
CA GLU A 158 -11.21 7.97 -17.59
C GLU A 158 -9.75 7.72 -18.01
N ARG A 159 -8.82 7.65 -17.05
CA ARG A 159 -7.42 7.33 -17.33
C ARG A 159 -7.22 5.92 -17.87
N LEU A 160 -8.01 4.95 -17.40
CA LEU A 160 -8.01 3.59 -17.96
C LEU A 160 -8.46 3.60 -19.42
N GLN A 161 -9.58 4.28 -19.71
CA GLN A 161 -10.07 4.42 -21.08
C GLN A 161 -9.02 5.07 -21.99
N GLY A 162 -8.39 6.16 -21.56
CA GLY A 162 -7.30 6.81 -22.29
C GLY A 162 -6.12 5.86 -22.51
N ALA A 163 -5.63 5.19 -21.46
CA ALA A 163 -4.53 4.24 -21.59
C ALA A 163 -4.84 3.09 -22.56
N PHE A 164 -6.07 2.56 -22.56
CA PHE A 164 -6.48 1.53 -23.52
C PHE A 164 -6.51 2.04 -24.97
N ALA A 165 -7.00 3.25 -25.19
CA ALA A 165 -7.03 3.86 -26.51
C ALA A 165 -5.63 4.24 -27.00
N ASP A 166 -4.86 4.95 -26.18
CA ASP A 166 -3.60 5.58 -26.57
C ASP A 166 -2.44 4.57 -26.66
N LEU A 167 -2.39 3.58 -25.76
CA LEU A 167 -1.28 2.61 -25.72
C LEU A 167 -1.57 1.33 -26.50
N PHE A 168 -2.84 0.93 -26.61
CA PHE A 168 -3.22 -0.36 -27.20
C PHE A 168 -4.14 -0.24 -28.42
N GLY A 169 -4.56 0.98 -28.80
CA GLY A 169 -5.52 1.18 -29.88
C GLY A 169 -6.90 0.55 -29.60
N LEU A 170 -7.25 0.32 -28.33
CA LEU A 170 -8.48 -0.34 -27.91
C LEU A 170 -9.46 0.64 -27.26
N THR A 171 -10.53 0.99 -27.97
CA THR A 171 -11.58 1.85 -27.42
C THR A 171 -12.49 1.07 -26.47
N LEU A 172 -12.49 1.45 -25.19
CA LEU A 172 -13.38 0.91 -24.15
C LEU A 172 -14.22 2.03 -23.54
N SER A 173 -15.50 1.77 -23.28
CA SER A 173 -16.30 2.68 -22.46
C SER A 173 -16.04 2.46 -20.97
N GLN A 174 -16.25 3.49 -20.15
CA GLN A 174 -16.17 3.34 -18.69
C GLN A 174 -17.17 2.30 -18.16
N GLY A 175 -18.35 2.18 -18.78
CA GLY A 175 -19.32 1.14 -18.46
C GLY A 175 -18.80 -0.28 -18.77
N ALA A 176 -18.08 -0.46 -19.88
CA ALA A 176 -17.43 -1.73 -20.19
C ALA A 176 -16.40 -2.09 -19.13
N LEU A 177 -15.55 -1.14 -18.73
CA LEU A 177 -14.56 -1.31 -17.66
C LEU A 177 -15.25 -1.69 -16.34
N MET A 178 -16.27 -0.93 -15.91
CA MET A 178 -17.02 -1.22 -14.69
C MET A 178 -17.63 -2.63 -14.71
N ASN A 179 -18.18 -3.06 -15.85
CA ASN A 179 -18.71 -4.42 -16.01
C ASN A 179 -17.62 -5.50 -15.90
N MET A 180 -16.37 -5.21 -16.28
CA MET A 180 -15.23 -6.12 -16.03
C MET A 180 -14.98 -6.28 -14.53
N PHE A 181 -14.98 -5.19 -13.75
CA PHE A 181 -14.85 -5.24 -12.29
C PHE A 181 -15.98 -6.03 -11.65
N GLN A 182 -17.22 -5.75 -12.03
CA GLN A 182 -18.39 -6.41 -11.46
C GLN A 182 -18.39 -7.92 -11.73
N ARG A 183 -17.98 -8.34 -12.94
CA ARG A 183 -17.83 -9.78 -13.27
C ARG A 183 -16.72 -10.47 -12.46
N ALA A 184 -15.65 -9.76 -12.13
CA ALA A 184 -14.53 -10.33 -11.37
C ALA A 184 -14.76 -10.32 -9.84
N ALA A 185 -15.74 -9.56 -9.34
CA ALA A 185 -15.97 -9.40 -7.91
C ALA A 185 -16.21 -10.73 -7.15
N PRO A 186 -17.01 -11.69 -7.64
CA PRO A 186 -17.21 -12.96 -6.93
C PRO A 186 -15.93 -13.79 -6.78
N VAL A 187 -15.07 -13.78 -7.80
CA VAL A 187 -13.78 -14.49 -7.79
C VAL A 187 -12.88 -13.94 -6.69
N PHE A 188 -12.76 -12.62 -6.59
CA PHE A 188 -11.95 -12.00 -5.54
C PHE A 188 -12.58 -12.09 -4.16
N ALA A 189 -13.91 -12.19 -4.06
CA ALA A 189 -14.58 -12.47 -2.79
C ALA A 189 -14.12 -13.83 -2.23
N ALA A 190 -14.05 -14.88 -3.06
CA ALA A 190 -13.51 -16.18 -2.64
C ALA A 190 -12.03 -16.09 -2.22
N GLY A 191 -11.21 -15.33 -2.95
CA GLY A 191 -9.82 -15.09 -2.58
C GLY A 191 -9.67 -14.35 -1.24
N ARG A 192 -10.53 -13.36 -0.97
CA ARG A 192 -10.61 -12.67 0.32
C ARG A 192 -11.04 -13.64 1.43
N ASP A 193 -12.00 -14.51 1.18
CA ASP A 193 -12.51 -15.45 2.18
C ASP A 193 -11.43 -16.47 2.60
N ASN A 194 -10.58 -16.87 1.66
CA ASN A 194 -9.37 -17.66 1.97
C ASN A 194 -8.38 -16.89 2.86
N ALA A 195 -8.12 -15.62 2.53
CA ALA A 195 -7.26 -14.76 3.36
C ALA A 195 -7.86 -14.51 4.76
N LEU A 196 -9.18 -14.35 4.86
CA LEU A 196 -9.90 -14.25 6.13
C LEU A 196 -9.77 -15.53 6.96
N ALA A 197 -9.88 -16.70 6.33
CA ALA A 197 -9.70 -17.97 7.03
C ALA A 197 -8.27 -18.10 7.61
N ALA A 198 -7.25 -17.67 6.88
CA ALA A 198 -5.87 -17.63 7.37
C ALA A 198 -5.68 -16.61 8.50
N LEU A 199 -6.24 -15.41 8.36
CA LEU A 199 -6.20 -14.36 9.39
C LEU A 199 -6.84 -14.85 10.72
N ARG A 200 -7.94 -15.59 10.64
CA ARG A 200 -8.66 -16.17 11.79
C ARG A 200 -7.98 -17.36 12.46
N ARG A 201 -6.75 -17.67 12.05
CA ARG A 201 -5.86 -18.63 12.73
C ARG A 201 -4.53 -18.01 13.14
N ALA A 202 -4.31 -16.74 12.83
CA ALA A 202 -3.04 -16.09 13.08
C ALA A 202 -2.85 -15.76 14.57
N ASP A 203 -1.67 -16.04 15.09
CA ASP A 203 -1.29 -15.67 16.47
C ASP A 203 -1.05 -14.16 16.61
N VAL A 204 -0.59 -13.52 15.54
CA VAL A 204 -0.27 -12.08 15.52
C VAL A 204 -1.05 -11.42 14.41
N VAL A 205 -1.83 -10.40 14.79
CA VAL A 205 -2.59 -9.58 13.85
C VAL A 205 -2.26 -8.12 14.08
N ALA A 206 -1.86 -7.46 13.00
CA ALA A 206 -1.68 -6.02 12.93
C ALA A 206 -2.89 -5.39 12.23
N CYS A 207 -3.40 -4.27 12.73
CA CYS A 207 -4.61 -3.64 12.19
C CYS A 207 -4.50 -2.12 12.13
N ASP A 208 -5.00 -1.52 11.05
CA ASP A 208 -5.09 -0.07 10.89
C ASP A 208 -6.31 0.29 10.05
N GLU A 209 -6.71 1.57 10.10
CA GLU A 209 -7.82 2.09 9.32
C GLU A 209 -7.56 3.49 8.79
N THR A 210 -8.21 3.80 7.68
CA THR A 210 -8.19 5.14 7.10
C THR A 210 -9.55 5.54 6.56
N GLY A 211 -9.85 6.83 6.57
CA GLY A 211 -11.12 7.32 6.04
C GLY A 211 -11.30 6.96 4.55
N ALA A 212 -12.55 6.76 4.15
CA ALA A 212 -12.96 6.56 2.77
C ALA A 212 -14.25 7.34 2.52
N ARG A 213 -14.65 7.40 1.25
CA ARG A 213 -15.94 7.97 0.84
C ARG A 213 -16.64 6.93 -0.01
N ILE A 214 -17.84 6.52 0.38
CA ILE A 214 -18.69 5.58 -0.35
C ILE A 214 -20.02 6.28 -0.53
N GLU A 215 -20.43 6.49 -1.77
CA GLU A 215 -21.72 7.11 -2.12
C GLU A 215 -21.91 8.51 -1.51
N GLY A 216 -20.82 9.24 -1.29
CA GLY A 216 -20.88 10.55 -0.63
C GLY A 216 -21.12 10.47 0.88
N CYS A 217 -21.02 9.29 1.49
CA CYS A 217 -21.01 9.10 2.93
C CYS A 217 -19.59 8.87 3.45
N ASN A 218 -19.34 9.27 4.70
CA ASN A 218 -18.08 8.96 5.36
C ASN A 218 -18.04 7.47 5.64
N ALA A 219 -16.93 6.85 5.28
CA ALA A 219 -16.66 5.44 5.47
C ALA A 219 -15.21 5.26 5.92
N TYR A 220 -14.80 4.02 6.12
CA TYR A 220 -13.47 3.63 6.54
C TYR A 220 -13.03 2.40 5.75
N GLN A 221 -11.77 2.41 5.34
CA GLN A 221 -11.10 1.23 4.85
C GLN A 221 -10.17 0.72 5.94
N TRP A 222 -10.35 -0.54 6.29
CA TRP A 222 -9.58 -1.26 7.29
C TRP A 222 -8.63 -2.23 6.60
N VAL A 223 -7.49 -2.47 7.23
CA VAL A 223 -6.60 -3.58 6.87
C VAL A 223 -6.22 -4.38 8.11
N PHE A 224 -6.16 -5.70 7.93
CA PHE A 224 -5.70 -6.66 8.92
C PHE A 224 -4.56 -7.46 8.29
N CYS A 225 -3.40 -7.46 8.92
CA CYS A 225 -2.20 -8.13 8.43
C CYS A 225 -1.74 -9.20 9.42
N SER A 226 -1.35 -10.34 8.88
CA SER A 226 -0.64 -11.41 9.59
C SER A 226 0.52 -11.89 8.72
N ALA A 227 1.28 -12.87 9.19
CA ALA A 227 2.36 -13.47 8.40
C ALA A 227 1.88 -14.12 7.09
N GLU A 228 0.62 -14.60 7.05
CA GLU A 228 0.08 -15.38 5.93
C GLU A 228 -1.09 -14.70 5.19
N ALA A 229 -1.62 -13.60 5.71
CA ALA A 229 -2.79 -12.95 5.14
C ALA A 229 -2.78 -11.42 5.28
N VAL A 230 -3.25 -10.75 4.24
CA VAL A 230 -3.61 -9.33 4.24
C VAL A 230 -5.07 -9.22 3.84
N VAL A 231 -5.92 -8.75 4.75
CA VAL A 231 -7.36 -8.61 4.55
C VAL A 231 -7.73 -7.14 4.59
N HIS A 232 -8.31 -6.65 3.50
CA HIS A 232 -8.93 -5.34 3.43
C HIS A 232 -10.45 -5.46 3.55
N THR A 233 -11.07 -4.49 4.20
CA THR A 233 -12.53 -4.34 4.21
C THR A 233 -12.91 -2.86 4.19
N ALA A 234 -14.09 -2.55 3.67
CA ALA A 234 -14.65 -1.22 3.65
C ALA A 234 -15.99 -1.19 4.39
N ASP A 235 -16.12 -0.28 5.35
CA ASP A 235 -17.28 -0.17 6.22
C ASP A 235 -17.67 1.29 6.45
N PHE A 236 -18.95 1.57 6.75
CA PHE A 236 -19.41 2.91 7.07
C PHE A 236 -19.02 3.36 8.48
N THR A 237 -18.62 2.44 9.36
CA THR A 237 -18.18 2.75 10.72
C THR A 237 -16.69 2.47 10.95
N ARG A 238 -16.12 3.23 11.90
CA ARG A 238 -14.80 2.95 12.49
C ARG A 238 -14.88 2.25 13.86
N ALA A 239 -16.06 1.74 14.22
CA ALA A 239 -16.27 1.11 15.52
C ALA A 239 -15.57 -0.26 15.60
N GLY A 240 -15.26 -0.69 16.83
CA GLY A 240 -14.67 -2.01 17.10
C GLY A 240 -15.57 -3.18 16.69
N GLN A 241 -16.83 -2.93 16.30
CA GLN A 241 -17.69 -3.94 15.69
C GLN A 241 -17.08 -4.50 14.40
N VAL A 242 -16.44 -3.68 13.58
CA VAL A 242 -15.80 -4.14 12.33
C VAL A 242 -14.72 -5.17 12.65
N VAL A 243 -13.93 -4.93 13.70
CA VAL A 243 -12.91 -5.88 14.14
C VAL A 243 -13.57 -7.19 14.61
N ARG A 244 -14.63 -7.12 15.42
CA ARG A 244 -15.35 -8.31 15.89
C ARG A 244 -15.93 -9.14 14.75
N ASP A 245 -16.53 -8.49 13.75
CA ASP A 245 -17.13 -9.17 12.59
C ASP A 245 -16.06 -9.84 11.72
N ILE A 246 -14.93 -9.16 11.49
CA ILE A 246 -13.82 -9.71 10.72
C ILE A 246 -13.18 -10.89 11.46
N MET A 247 -12.92 -10.76 12.75
CA MET A 247 -12.26 -11.81 13.54
C MET A 247 -13.19 -12.98 13.87
N ASN A 248 -14.50 -12.77 13.90
CA ASN A 248 -15.53 -13.81 14.08
C ASN A 248 -15.22 -14.78 15.24
N GLY A 249 -14.93 -14.22 16.42
CA GLY A 249 -14.62 -14.98 17.63
C GLY A 249 -13.16 -15.43 17.77
N HIS A 250 -12.33 -15.30 16.74
CA HIS A 250 -10.88 -15.53 16.88
C HIS A 250 -10.23 -14.41 17.70
N GLN A 251 -9.45 -14.78 18.71
CA GLN A 251 -8.63 -13.86 19.51
C GLN A 251 -7.15 -14.20 19.28
N PRO A 252 -6.38 -13.36 18.55
CA PRO A 252 -4.94 -13.56 18.40
C PRO A 252 -4.21 -13.41 19.73
N GLU A 253 -3.05 -14.05 19.85
CA GLU A 253 -2.14 -13.88 20.97
C GLU A 253 -1.67 -12.42 21.10
N VAL A 254 -1.34 -11.75 19.99
CA VAL A 254 -0.92 -10.35 19.98
C VAL A 254 -1.66 -9.54 18.92
N TRP A 255 -2.29 -8.46 19.38
CA TRP A 255 -2.86 -7.41 18.51
C TRP A 255 -1.89 -6.23 18.39
N ILE A 256 -1.54 -5.83 17.18
CA ILE A 256 -0.66 -4.67 16.91
C ILE A 256 -1.49 -3.55 16.29
N SER A 257 -1.58 -2.41 16.95
CA SER A 257 -2.26 -1.25 16.39
C SER A 257 -1.73 0.05 16.98
N ASP A 258 -2.30 1.17 16.54
CA ASP A 258 -2.20 2.39 17.31
C ASP A 258 -3.04 2.31 18.60
N ARG A 259 -3.18 3.43 19.30
CA ARG A 259 -3.94 3.52 20.56
C ARG A 259 -5.40 3.88 20.39
N TYR A 260 -5.98 3.68 19.20
CA TYR A 260 -7.39 3.94 19.03
C TYR A 260 -8.21 2.99 19.90
N THR A 261 -9.15 3.53 20.69
CA THR A 261 -9.94 2.77 21.65
C THR A 261 -10.71 1.62 21.01
N ALA A 262 -11.17 1.78 19.76
CA ALA A 262 -11.88 0.71 19.05
C ALA A 262 -11.01 -0.50 18.71
N GLN A 263 -9.68 -0.36 18.76
CA GLN A 263 -8.70 -1.41 18.51
C GLN A 263 -8.19 -2.09 19.81
N GLN A 264 -8.65 -1.64 20.98
CA GLN A 264 -8.23 -2.23 22.25
C GLN A 264 -9.05 -3.49 22.58
N GLY A 265 -8.39 -4.50 23.17
CA GLY A 265 -9.04 -5.71 23.68
C GLY A 265 -9.30 -6.83 22.67
N HIS A 266 -8.80 -6.72 21.42
CA HIS A 266 -9.02 -7.74 20.38
C HIS A 266 -7.98 -8.86 20.35
N GLY A 267 -6.87 -8.72 21.05
CA GLY A 267 -5.89 -9.79 21.27
C GLY A 267 -5.70 -10.10 22.75
N ARG A 268 -5.06 -11.23 23.07
CA ARG A 268 -4.72 -11.60 24.46
C ARG A 268 -3.70 -10.62 25.06
N LEU A 269 -2.74 -10.22 24.23
CA LEU A 269 -1.81 -9.12 24.49
C LEU A 269 -1.95 -8.07 23.39
N HIS A 270 -1.44 -6.87 23.66
CA HIS A 270 -1.47 -5.77 22.72
C HIS A 270 -0.07 -5.18 22.59
N GLN A 271 0.36 -4.89 21.36
CA GLN A 271 1.54 -4.09 21.07
C GLN A 271 1.09 -2.73 20.53
N THR A 272 1.21 -1.69 21.35
CA THR A 272 0.95 -0.33 20.91
C THR A 272 2.06 0.09 19.93
N CYS A 273 1.68 0.66 18.78
CA CYS A 273 2.61 1.18 17.79
C CYS A 273 3.47 2.30 18.39
N LEU A 274 4.75 2.02 18.61
CA LEU A 274 5.69 2.97 19.22
C LEU A 274 5.94 4.19 18.34
N ALA A 275 5.80 4.08 17.02
CA ALA A 275 5.98 5.21 16.11
C ALA A 275 4.96 6.34 16.37
N HIS A 276 3.73 5.99 16.78
CA HIS A 276 2.73 7.00 17.16
C HIS A 276 3.11 7.72 18.45
N LEU A 277 3.71 7.01 19.41
CA LEU A 277 4.20 7.60 20.64
C LEU A 277 5.46 8.43 20.41
N ASP A 278 6.35 8.03 19.51
CA ASP A 278 7.54 8.80 19.11
C ASP A 278 7.17 10.15 18.51
N ARG A 279 6.22 10.19 17.58
CA ARG A 279 5.76 11.45 16.99
C ARG A 279 5.19 12.39 18.06
N LYS A 280 4.43 11.85 19.03
CA LYS A 280 3.90 12.64 20.16
C LYS A 280 5.01 13.09 21.11
N ALA A 281 5.97 12.22 21.46
CA ALA A 281 7.11 12.57 22.28
C ALA A 281 7.96 13.66 21.63
N ARG A 282 8.16 13.60 20.31
CA ARG A 282 8.83 14.65 19.53
C ARG A 282 8.07 15.98 19.59
N PHE A 283 6.74 15.96 19.42
CA PHE A 283 5.93 17.17 19.58
C PHE A 283 6.10 17.80 20.96
N VAL A 284 6.06 17.00 22.03
CA VAL A 284 6.27 17.48 23.40
C VAL A 284 7.71 17.94 23.63
N ALA A 285 8.71 17.31 23.03
CA ALA A 285 10.10 17.76 23.13
C ALA A 285 10.32 19.12 22.45
N GLU A 286 9.65 19.36 21.32
CA GLU A 286 9.78 20.60 20.56
C GLU A 286 8.96 21.76 21.15
N ASN A 287 7.86 21.47 21.84
CA ASN A 287 6.86 22.48 22.23
C ASN A 287 6.50 22.46 23.73
N GLY A 288 6.99 21.48 24.48
CA GLY A 288 6.81 21.39 25.91
C GLY A 288 7.74 22.33 26.66
N SER A 289 7.35 22.68 27.88
CA SER A 289 8.12 23.55 28.77
C SER A 289 9.16 22.80 29.62
N ASP A 290 9.26 21.47 29.48
CA ASP A 290 10.17 20.63 30.25
C ASP A 290 10.76 19.46 29.44
N LEU A 291 11.61 18.67 30.09
CA LEU A 291 12.36 17.58 29.47
C LEU A 291 11.57 16.27 29.30
N THR A 292 10.27 16.24 29.61
CA THR A 292 9.45 15.02 29.54
C THR A 292 9.46 14.41 28.14
N GLY A 293 9.26 15.24 27.12
CA GLY A 293 9.29 14.81 25.72
C GLY A 293 10.65 14.21 25.32
N MET A 294 11.74 14.90 25.64
CA MET A 294 13.10 14.46 25.36
C MET A 294 13.44 13.13 26.05
N ARG A 295 13.09 12.97 27.34
CA ARG A 295 13.33 11.73 28.09
C ARG A 295 12.60 10.53 27.47
N LEU A 296 11.37 10.75 27.00
CA LEU A 296 10.60 9.73 26.30
C LEU A 296 11.17 9.40 24.92
N GLN A 297 11.67 10.39 24.17
CA GLN A 297 12.37 10.12 22.90
C GLN A 297 13.60 9.25 23.11
N LEU A 298 14.46 9.58 24.08
CA LEU A 298 15.64 8.76 24.41
C LEU A 298 15.26 7.34 24.86
N TRP A 299 14.13 7.17 25.53
CA TRP A 299 13.60 5.86 25.86
C TRP A 299 13.12 5.10 24.61
N LEU A 300 12.36 5.76 23.73
CA LEU A 300 11.86 5.18 22.49
C LEU A 300 12.99 4.82 21.51
N ASP A 301 14.04 5.64 21.41
CA ASP A 301 15.21 5.36 20.58
C ASP A 301 15.87 4.03 20.99
N ARG A 302 16.01 3.79 22.30
CA ARG A 302 16.54 2.54 22.86
C ARG A 302 15.58 1.37 22.65
N ALA A 303 14.27 1.60 22.75
CA ALA A 303 13.27 0.57 22.43
C ALA A 303 13.31 0.18 20.94
N PHE A 304 13.44 1.15 20.03
CA PHE A 304 13.59 0.89 18.59
C PHE A 304 14.92 0.22 18.26
N GLU A 305 16.01 0.59 18.94
CA GLU A 305 17.30 -0.10 18.80
C GLU A 305 17.19 -1.57 19.23
N LEU A 306 16.52 -1.85 20.36
CA LEU A 306 16.25 -3.22 20.77
C LEU A 306 15.41 -3.95 19.72
N ALA A 307 14.32 -3.35 19.23
CA ALA A 307 13.43 -3.95 18.24
C ALA A 307 14.16 -4.31 16.93
N ARG A 308 15.02 -3.41 16.42
CA ARG A 308 15.77 -3.65 15.17
C ARG A 308 16.70 -4.86 15.25
N ASN A 309 17.30 -5.09 16.41
CA ASN A 309 18.30 -6.15 16.60
C ASN A 309 17.71 -7.40 17.27
N ILE A 310 16.41 -7.42 17.59
CA ILE A 310 15.86 -8.38 18.56
C ILE A 310 16.00 -9.84 18.13
N ALA A 311 15.91 -10.10 16.83
CA ALA A 311 16.01 -11.45 16.26
C ALA A 311 17.43 -12.04 16.38
N GLU A 312 18.45 -11.19 16.54
CA GLU A 312 19.87 -11.60 16.63
C GLU A 312 20.35 -11.74 18.09
N LEU A 313 19.53 -11.33 19.05
CA LEU A 313 19.90 -11.31 20.46
C LEU A 313 19.48 -12.60 21.18
N ALA A 314 20.33 -13.05 22.10
CA ALA A 314 19.96 -14.13 23.03
C ALA A 314 18.75 -13.73 23.89
N ALA A 315 17.87 -14.68 24.19
CA ALA A 315 16.66 -14.45 24.98
C ALA A 315 16.94 -13.82 26.36
N SER A 316 18.06 -14.20 27.01
CA SER A 316 18.51 -13.59 28.27
C SER A 316 18.87 -12.10 28.12
N THR A 317 19.50 -11.72 27.01
CA THR A 317 19.83 -10.33 26.68
C THR A 317 18.57 -9.52 26.42
N VAL A 318 17.60 -10.06 25.67
CA VAL A 318 16.30 -9.41 25.43
C VAL A 318 15.58 -9.17 26.75
N LYS A 319 15.49 -10.19 27.61
CA LYS A 319 14.85 -10.08 28.94
C LYS A 319 15.54 -9.04 29.84
N SER A 320 16.87 -8.99 29.83
CA SER A 320 17.64 -8.00 30.60
C SER A 320 17.41 -6.57 30.09
N ARG A 321 17.46 -6.36 28.76
CA ARG A 321 17.20 -5.05 28.15
C ARG A 321 15.75 -4.59 28.32
N LYS A 322 14.77 -5.50 28.20
CA LYS A 322 13.35 -5.24 28.50
C LYS A 322 13.19 -4.72 29.94
N ARG A 323 13.72 -5.44 30.94
CA ARG A 323 13.67 -5.01 32.36
C ARG A 323 14.33 -3.65 32.60
N LYS A 324 15.41 -3.34 31.88
CA LYS A 324 16.04 -2.02 31.95
C LYS A 324 15.11 -0.93 31.38
N LEU A 325 14.51 -1.16 30.21
CA LEU A 325 13.54 -0.25 29.62
C LEU A 325 12.31 -0.06 30.51
N GLU A 326 11.78 -1.11 31.14
CA GLU A 326 10.66 -1.02 32.09
C GLU A 326 11.00 -0.13 33.28
N ARG A 327 12.17 -0.34 33.93
CA ARG A 327 12.62 0.52 35.05
C ARG A 327 12.81 1.97 34.64
N ASP A 328 13.43 2.20 33.48
CA ASP A 328 13.64 3.56 32.97
C ASP A 328 12.31 4.24 32.65
N LEU A 329 11.34 3.49 32.13
CA LEU A 329 9.99 3.99 31.87
C LEU A 329 9.28 4.36 33.17
N ASP A 330 9.33 3.49 34.19
CA ASP A 330 8.73 3.75 35.49
C ASP A 330 9.30 5.02 36.13
N ALA A 331 10.62 5.25 36.01
CA ALA A 331 11.27 6.47 36.48
C ALA A 331 10.84 7.74 35.69
N ILE A 332 10.50 7.61 34.41
CA ILE A 332 9.91 8.70 33.62
C ILE A 332 8.45 8.94 34.01
N LEU A 333 7.67 7.87 34.23
CA LEU A 333 6.27 7.97 34.61
C LEU A 333 6.07 8.53 36.01
N ALA A 334 7.04 8.34 36.90
CA ALA A 334 7.05 8.85 38.28
C ALA A 334 7.49 10.33 38.38
N SER A 335 8.07 10.93 37.33
CA SER A 335 8.47 12.34 37.41
C SER A 335 7.26 13.28 37.36
N VAL A 336 7.33 14.34 38.16
CA VAL A 336 6.39 15.46 38.14
C VAL A 336 6.68 16.34 36.92
N THR A 337 5.62 16.79 36.26
CA THR A 337 5.67 17.70 35.12
C THR A 337 4.57 18.74 35.28
N ASP A 338 4.95 20.01 35.28
CA ASP A 338 4.01 21.13 35.23
C ASP A 338 3.63 21.48 33.78
N CYS A 339 4.22 20.79 32.79
CA CYS A 339 3.89 20.96 31.38
C CYS A 339 2.58 20.22 31.06
N PRO A 340 1.51 20.91 30.59
CA PRO A 340 0.26 20.25 30.22
C PRO A 340 0.44 19.20 29.12
N LEU A 341 1.28 19.48 28.12
CA LEU A 341 1.61 18.56 27.04
C LEU A 341 2.35 17.31 27.56
N GLY A 342 3.29 17.51 28.50
CA GLY A 342 4.00 16.43 29.18
C GLY A 342 3.06 15.55 30.01
N SER A 343 2.19 16.18 30.80
CA SER A 343 1.16 15.51 31.61
C SER A 343 0.22 14.64 30.76
N GLU A 344 -0.25 15.17 29.62
CA GLU A 344 -1.11 14.42 28.70
C GLU A 344 -0.38 13.20 28.12
N LEU A 345 0.85 13.39 27.65
CA LEU A 345 1.67 12.32 27.08
C LEU A 345 1.99 11.23 28.10
N LEU A 346 2.40 11.60 29.33
CA LEU A 346 2.63 10.62 30.40
C LEU A 346 1.34 9.88 30.76
N GLY A 347 0.19 10.58 30.82
CA GLY A 347 -1.11 9.94 31.03
C GLY A 347 -1.44 8.91 29.93
N GLN A 348 -1.12 9.23 28.68
CA GLN A 348 -1.24 8.27 27.58
C GLN A 348 -0.31 7.06 27.79
N ILE A 349 0.96 7.28 28.08
CA ILE A 349 1.93 6.19 28.26
C ILE A 349 1.56 5.30 29.45
N ARG A 350 1.10 5.86 30.59
CA ARG A 350 0.62 5.09 31.75
C ARG A 350 -0.48 4.11 31.36
N ARG A 351 -1.48 4.57 30.58
CA ARG A 351 -2.58 3.71 30.09
C ARG A 351 -2.14 2.61 29.12
N ALA A 352 -0.95 2.71 28.53
CA ALA A 352 -0.43 1.75 27.57
C ALA A 352 0.81 1.00 28.09
N ARG A 353 1.18 1.20 29.36
CA ARG A 353 2.46 0.75 29.94
C ARG A 353 2.78 -0.70 29.58
N ASP A 354 1.81 -1.58 29.79
CA ASP A 354 1.98 -3.02 29.62
C ASP A 354 1.86 -3.48 28.15
N GLN A 355 1.66 -2.53 27.22
CA GLN A 355 1.52 -2.78 25.79
C GLN A 355 2.71 -2.26 24.97
N LEU A 356 3.70 -1.62 25.58
CA LEU A 356 4.78 -0.94 24.84
C LEU A 356 5.92 -1.88 24.44
N LEU A 357 6.18 -2.90 25.25
CA LEU A 357 7.33 -3.81 25.10
C LEU A 357 6.90 -5.26 24.84
N THR A 358 5.65 -5.50 24.44
CA THR A 358 5.12 -6.84 24.10
C THR A 358 5.95 -7.53 23.04
N PHE A 359 6.50 -6.77 22.07
CA PHE A 359 7.41 -7.29 21.03
C PHE A 359 8.64 -8.02 21.60
N CYS A 360 9.06 -7.69 22.83
CA CYS A 360 10.19 -8.36 23.48
C CYS A 360 9.89 -9.81 23.88
N ASP A 361 8.63 -10.17 24.09
CA ASP A 361 8.22 -11.53 24.45
C ASP A 361 7.99 -12.41 23.21
N PHE A 362 7.99 -11.81 22.01
CA PHE A 362 7.72 -12.45 20.73
C PHE A 362 8.76 -12.05 19.69
N ALA A 363 10.04 -12.15 20.05
CA ALA A 363 11.17 -11.75 19.21
C ALA A 363 11.09 -12.38 17.80
N GLY A 364 11.19 -11.54 16.76
CA GLY A 364 11.09 -11.94 15.36
C GLY A 364 9.67 -12.21 14.84
N LYS A 365 8.64 -12.19 15.71
CA LYS A 365 7.23 -12.39 15.32
C LYS A 365 6.37 -11.13 15.45
N VAL A 366 6.67 -10.28 16.43
CA VAL A 366 5.92 -9.04 16.71
C VAL A 366 6.82 -7.84 16.49
N ASP A 367 6.37 -6.90 15.67
CA ASP A 367 7.06 -5.64 15.45
C ASP A 367 6.70 -4.61 16.53
N ALA A 368 7.64 -3.73 16.89
CA ALA A 368 7.39 -2.59 17.78
C ALA A 368 6.47 -1.51 17.16
N THR A 369 6.15 -1.62 15.87
CA THR A 369 5.35 -0.65 15.11
C THR A 369 4.31 -1.34 14.25
N ASN A 370 3.21 -0.65 13.98
CA ASN A 370 2.16 -1.12 13.06
C ASN A 370 2.47 -0.79 11.58
N ASN A 371 3.76 -0.75 11.20
CA ASN A 371 4.21 -0.31 9.88
C ASN A 371 3.66 -1.18 8.74
N VAL A 372 3.39 -2.47 9.00
CA VAL A 372 2.83 -3.39 8.01
C VAL A 372 1.44 -2.95 7.54
N SER A 373 0.56 -2.61 8.48
CA SER A 373 -0.81 -2.14 8.19
C SER A 373 -0.80 -0.74 7.57
N GLU A 374 0.02 0.19 8.08
CA GLU A 374 0.18 1.53 7.50
C GLU A 374 0.65 1.45 6.03
N ARG A 375 1.58 0.52 5.72
CA ARG A 375 2.06 0.28 4.35
C ARG A 375 0.97 -0.31 3.47
N ALA A 376 0.18 -1.26 3.98
CA ALA A 376 -0.89 -1.91 3.24
C ALA A 376 -2.05 -0.94 2.93
N LEU A 377 -2.34 0.05 3.79
CA LEU A 377 -3.35 1.09 3.52
C LEU A 377 -2.89 2.20 2.58
N ARG A 378 -1.58 2.43 2.44
CA ARG A 378 -1.06 3.55 1.63
C ARG A 378 -1.60 3.58 0.19
N PRO A 379 -1.66 2.46 -0.55
CA PRO A 379 -2.32 2.43 -1.86
C PRO A 379 -3.76 2.93 -1.85
N SER A 380 -4.55 2.58 -0.83
CA SER A 380 -5.94 3.02 -0.68
C SER A 380 -6.06 4.52 -0.40
N VAL A 381 -5.15 5.06 0.40
CA VAL A 381 -5.05 6.51 0.64
C VAL A 381 -4.75 7.26 -0.65
N ILE A 382 -3.88 6.72 -1.51
CA ILE A 382 -3.56 7.31 -2.81
C ILE A 382 -4.76 7.17 -3.76
N GLN A 383 -5.38 5.99 -3.83
CA GLN A 383 -6.54 5.72 -4.67
C GLN A 383 -7.65 6.72 -4.38
N ARG A 384 -7.98 6.93 -3.10
CA ARG A 384 -8.98 7.89 -2.65
C ARG A 384 -8.71 9.31 -3.18
N LYS A 385 -7.44 9.73 -3.25
CA LYS A 385 -7.06 11.05 -3.79
C LYS A 385 -7.22 11.13 -5.30
N VAL A 386 -7.10 10.02 -6.02
CA VAL A 386 -7.24 9.98 -7.48
C VAL A 386 -8.70 9.80 -7.90
N THR A 387 -9.48 8.99 -7.17
CA THR A 387 -10.84 8.61 -7.55
C THR A 387 -11.94 9.36 -6.81
N ASN A 388 -11.59 10.13 -5.77
CA ASN A 388 -12.52 10.80 -4.86
C ASN A 388 -13.49 9.85 -4.12
N GLY A 389 -13.08 8.59 -3.93
CA GLY A 389 -13.87 7.55 -3.26
C GLY A 389 -14.59 6.59 -4.22
N TYR A 390 -15.63 5.95 -3.72
CA TYR A 390 -16.45 4.94 -4.40
C TYR A 390 -17.87 5.46 -4.63
N ARG A 391 -18.45 5.13 -5.78
CA ARG A 391 -19.82 5.50 -6.16
C ARG A 391 -20.87 4.44 -5.78
N ALA A 392 -20.45 3.33 -5.20
CA ALA A 392 -21.32 2.26 -4.72
C ALA A 392 -20.57 1.41 -3.67
N LYS A 393 -21.27 0.91 -2.64
CA LYS A 393 -20.70 0.00 -1.64
C LYS A 393 -20.11 -1.27 -2.26
N TRP A 394 -20.79 -1.88 -3.23
CA TRP A 394 -20.28 -3.10 -3.89
C TRP A 394 -18.91 -2.88 -4.55
N ALA A 395 -18.64 -1.68 -5.06
CA ALA A 395 -17.36 -1.36 -5.70
C ALA A 395 -16.23 -1.22 -4.67
N ALA A 396 -16.54 -0.69 -3.49
CA ALA A 396 -15.59 -0.66 -2.37
C ALA A 396 -15.28 -2.08 -1.88
N ASP A 397 -16.30 -2.95 -1.81
CA ASP A 397 -16.15 -4.35 -1.39
C ASP A 397 -15.36 -5.17 -2.41
N ALA A 398 -15.63 -5.00 -3.70
CA ALA A 398 -14.90 -5.66 -4.78
C ALA A 398 -13.42 -5.24 -4.80
N GLU A 399 -13.13 -3.94 -4.62
CA GLU A 399 -11.74 -3.45 -4.52
C GLU A 399 -11.05 -3.99 -3.27
N ALA A 400 -11.73 -4.01 -2.11
CA ALA A 400 -11.18 -4.57 -0.89
C ALA A 400 -10.89 -6.07 -1.04
N ALA A 401 -11.80 -6.83 -1.66
CA ALA A 401 -11.63 -8.25 -1.91
C ALA A 401 -10.46 -8.53 -2.87
N MET A 402 -10.35 -7.75 -3.95
CA MET A 402 -9.25 -7.84 -4.90
C MET A 402 -7.91 -7.52 -4.23
N ARG A 403 -7.83 -6.45 -3.45
CA ARG A 403 -6.63 -6.10 -2.67
C ARG A 403 -6.27 -7.21 -1.68
N SER A 404 -7.24 -7.78 -0.99
CA SER A 404 -7.00 -8.88 -0.06
C SER A 404 -6.36 -10.08 -0.76
N THR A 405 -6.92 -10.46 -1.92
CA THR A 405 -6.40 -11.57 -2.73
C THR A 405 -4.96 -11.28 -3.21
N VAL A 406 -4.74 -10.09 -3.78
CA VAL A 406 -3.44 -9.71 -4.38
C VAL A 406 -2.37 -9.49 -3.31
N ASP A 407 -2.66 -8.73 -2.26
CA ASP A 407 -1.68 -8.42 -1.21
C ASP A 407 -1.34 -9.67 -0.39
N THR A 408 -2.29 -10.60 -0.20
CA THR A 408 -2.01 -11.92 0.40
C THR A 408 -1.08 -12.73 -0.49
N ALA A 409 -1.36 -12.85 -1.80
CA ALA A 409 -0.50 -13.58 -2.72
C ALA A 409 0.92 -12.98 -2.83
N ARG A 410 1.08 -11.67 -2.61
CA ARG A 410 2.38 -11.01 -2.60
C ARG A 410 3.26 -11.41 -1.41
N LEU A 411 2.68 -11.90 -0.31
CA LEU A 411 3.46 -12.40 0.83
C LEU A 411 4.35 -13.59 0.42
N SER A 412 3.88 -14.42 -0.54
CA SER A 412 4.66 -15.52 -1.12
C SER A 412 5.47 -15.12 -2.37
N GLY A 413 5.60 -13.82 -2.65
CA GLY A 413 6.35 -13.31 -3.81
C GLY A 413 5.61 -13.33 -5.14
N SER A 414 4.29 -13.59 -5.14
CA SER A 414 3.51 -13.66 -6.38
C SER A 414 3.45 -12.32 -7.11
N ASN A 415 3.51 -12.37 -8.45
CA ASN A 415 3.34 -11.19 -9.29
C ASN A 415 1.86 -10.75 -9.32
N PRO A 416 1.51 -9.48 -9.02
CA PRO A 416 0.13 -9.04 -8.94
C PRO A 416 -0.68 -9.26 -10.22
N PHE A 417 -0.11 -8.99 -11.39
CA PHE A 417 -0.81 -9.17 -12.66
C PHE A 417 -1.10 -10.65 -12.91
N GLN A 418 -0.15 -11.53 -12.63
CA GLN A 418 -0.35 -12.98 -12.77
C GLN A 418 -1.36 -13.52 -11.76
N THR A 419 -1.37 -13.02 -10.52
CA THR A 419 -2.40 -13.36 -9.53
C THR A 419 -3.80 -12.97 -10.02
N ILE A 420 -3.96 -11.76 -10.55
CA ILE A 420 -5.23 -11.27 -11.09
C ILE A 420 -5.66 -12.14 -12.28
N LEU A 421 -4.77 -12.36 -13.24
CA LEU A 421 -5.05 -13.15 -14.44
C LEU A 421 -5.42 -14.59 -14.08
N GLY A 422 -4.66 -15.22 -13.18
CA GLY A 422 -4.93 -16.57 -12.70
C GLY A 422 -6.27 -16.67 -12.00
N ALA A 423 -6.59 -15.71 -11.11
CA ALA A 423 -7.86 -15.71 -10.39
C ALA A 423 -9.07 -15.65 -11.34
N ILE A 424 -9.07 -14.75 -12.32
CA ILE A 424 -10.22 -14.59 -13.23
C ILE A 424 -10.28 -15.62 -14.37
N SER A 425 -9.24 -16.44 -14.51
CA SER A 425 -9.16 -17.50 -15.52
C SER A 425 -9.43 -18.90 -14.96
N ALA A 426 -9.47 -19.04 -13.63
CA ALA A 426 -9.90 -20.24 -12.93
C ALA A 426 -11.42 -20.37 -12.97
#